data_AF-A0A7C7QEK9-F1
#
_entry.id   AF-A0A7C7QEK9-F1
#
_cell.length_a   1.000
_cell.length_b   1.000
_cell.length_c   1.000
_cell.angle_alpha   90.00
_cell.angle_beta   90.00
_cell.angle_gamma   90.00
#
_symmetry.space_group_name_H-M   'P 1'
#
loop_
_entity.id
_entity.type
_entity.pdbx_description
1 polymer ?
#
loop_
_entity_poly.entity_id
_entity_poly.type
_entity_poly.pdbx_seq_one_letter_code
_entity_poly.pdbx_strand_id
1 'polypeptide(L)' 'VIPAGGRVELAPGGFHLMLIKPGRVFRAGDTITVTLQLDNGQSLAVPMPVKKRDAGGMRH' A
#
# COMPACT_ATOMS: atom_id res chain seq x y z
N VAL A 1 -0.66 -16.21 6.28
CA VAL A 1 -1.77 -16.14 7.26
C VAL A 1 -1.33 -15.26 8.42
N ILE A 2 -2.16 -14.32 8.86
CA ILE A 2 -1.91 -13.48 10.04
C ILE A 2 -2.68 -14.13 11.22
N PRO A 3 -2.02 -14.54 12.31
CA PRO A 3 -2.71 -15.17 13.44
C PRO A 3 -3.64 -14.19 14.16
N ALA A 4 -4.60 -14.71 14.94
CA ALA A 4 -5.51 -13.88 15.73
C ALA A 4 -4.73 -12.98 16.71
N GLY A 5 -5.06 -11.69 16.75
CA GLY A 5 -4.32 -10.68 17.50
C GLY A 5 -2.97 -10.28 16.91
N GLY A 6 -2.54 -10.90 15.80
CA GLY A 6 -1.34 -10.56 15.06
C GLY A 6 -1.51 -9.31 14.20
N ARG A 7 -0.37 -8.69 13.82
CA ARG A 7 -0.30 -7.56 12.91
C ARG A 7 0.86 -7.73 11.95
N VAL A 8 0.68 -7.29 10.72
CA VAL A 8 1.76 -7.09 9.73
C VAL A 8 1.87 -5.60 9.45
N GLU A 9 3.10 -5.11 9.38
CA GLU A 9 3.38 -3.72 9.03
C GLU A 9 3.82 -3.61 7.58
N LEU A 10 3.25 -2.62 6.89
CA LEU A 10 3.66 -2.26 5.54
C LEU A 10 4.49 -0.97 5.61
N ALA A 11 5.77 -1.06 5.28
CA ALA A 11 6.72 0.04 5.41
C ALA A 11 7.77 0.01 4.29
N PRO A 12 8.34 1.18 3.91
CA PRO A 12 9.50 1.23 3.03
C PRO A 12 10.66 0.39 3.59
N GLY A 13 11.26 -0.45 2.75
CA GLY A 13 12.34 -1.37 3.17
C GLY A 13 11.87 -2.67 3.81
N GLY A 14 10.58 -2.83 4.09
CA GLY A 14 9.96 -4.07 4.56
C GLY A 14 8.89 -4.57 3.59
N PHE A 15 7.84 -5.20 4.14
CA PHE A 15 6.66 -5.58 3.35
C PHE A 15 5.99 -4.32 2.79
N HIS A 16 5.64 -4.36 1.51
CA HIS A 16 4.94 -3.25 0.85
C HIS A 16 4.10 -3.79 -0.30
N LEU A 17 3.03 -3.07 -0.63
CA LEU A 17 2.19 -3.38 -1.78
C LEU A 17 2.71 -2.63 -3.00
N MET A 18 2.86 -3.35 -4.12
CA MET A 18 3.25 -2.76 -5.40
C MET A 18 2.04 -2.65 -6.33
N LEU A 19 1.87 -1.45 -6.91
CA LEU A 19 0.92 -1.24 -8.00
C LEU A 19 1.61 -1.60 -9.32
N ILE A 20 1.17 -2.69 -9.95
CA ILE A 20 1.73 -3.17 -11.21
C ILE A 20 0.97 -2.56 -12.39
N LYS A 21 1.70 -1.94 -13.32
CA LYS A 21 1.15 -1.35 -14.56
C LYS A 21 -0.11 -0.50 -14.31
N PRO A 22 -0.02 0.58 -13.53
CA PRO A 22 -1.18 1.39 -13.23
C PRO A 22 -1.76 2.00 -14.53
N GLY A 23 -3.08 1.93 -14.69
CA GLY A 23 -3.78 2.46 -15.87
C GLY A 23 -3.81 3.99 -15.97
N ARG A 24 -3.33 4.69 -14.93
CA ARG A 24 -3.15 6.14 -14.93
C ARG A 24 -1.93 6.53 -14.11
N VAL A 25 -1.41 7.73 -14.38
CA VAL A 25 -0.38 8.37 -13.55
C VAL A 25 -1.03 8.95 -12.30
N PHE A 26 -0.44 8.70 -11.13
CA PHE A 26 -0.86 9.29 -9.86
C PHE A 26 -0.03 10.54 -9.55
N ARG A 27 -0.68 11.57 -8.98
CA ARG A 27 -0.04 12.84 -8.61
C ARG A 27 0.04 12.97 -7.09
N ALA A 28 1.08 13.64 -6.61
CA ALA A 28 1.19 13.93 -5.19
C ALA A 28 0.01 14.79 -4.72
N GLY A 29 -0.59 14.44 -3.59
CA GLY A 29 -1.81 15.06 -3.08
C GLY A 29 -3.09 14.32 -3.47
N ASP A 30 -3.04 13.39 -4.43
CA ASP A 30 -4.15 12.51 -4.71
C ASP A 30 -4.40 11.57 -3.52
N THR A 31 -5.65 11.15 -3.33
CA THR A 31 -5.98 10.01 -2.48
C THR A 31 -6.66 8.96 -3.33
N ILE A 32 -6.13 7.74 -3.30
CA ILE A 32 -6.70 6.60 -4.03
C ILE A 32 -7.31 5.63 -3.03
N THR A 33 -8.47 5.08 -3.35
CA THR A 33 -9.06 4.01 -2.54
C THR A 33 -8.59 2.67 -3.08
N VAL A 34 -7.92 1.90 -2.23
CA VAL A 34 -7.49 0.53 -2.54
C VAL A 34 -8.42 -0.43 -1.80
N THR A 35 -9.00 -1.39 -2.52
CA THR A 35 -9.78 -2.46 -1.91
C THR A 35 -8.89 -3.65 -1.64
N LEU A 36 -8.72 -4.00 -0.36
CA LEU A 36 -8.02 -5.20 0.08
C LEU A 36 -9.04 -6.33 0.21
N GLN A 37 -8.87 -7.37 -0.60
CA GLN A 37 -9.62 -8.62 -0.46
C GLN A 37 -8.80 -9.55 0.43
N LEU A 38 -9.39 -9.92 1.57
CA LEU A 38 -8.77 -10.80 2.55
C LEU A 38 -9.19 -12.26 2.31
N ASP A 39 -8.38 -13.19 2.78
CA ASP A 39 -8.62 -14.64 2.63
C ASP A 39 -9.90 -15.12 3.32
N ASN A 40 -10.34 -14.42 4.37
CA ASN A 40 -11.61 -14.64 5.07
C ASN A 40 -12.84 -14.13 4.29
N GLY A 41 -12.67 -13.66 3.05
CA GLY A 41 -13.75 -13.17 2.19
C GLY A 41 -14.14 -11.71 2.43
N GLN A 42 -13.54 -11.03 3.40
CA GLN A 42 -13.81 -9.62 3.64
C GLN A 42 -13.15 -8.73 2.59
N SER A 43 -13.82 -7.62 2.26
CA SER A 43 -13.25 -6.56 1.43
C SER A 43 -13.17 -5.27 2.23
N LEU A 44 -11.97 -4.70 2.32
CA LEU A 44 -11.73 -3.46 3.04
C LEU A 44 -11.34 -2.35 2.06
N ALA A 45 -12.10 -1.25 2.05
CA ALA A 45 -11.73 -0.05 1.32
C ALA A 45 -10.78 0.80 2.17
N VAL A 46 -9.54 0.96 1.73
CA VAL A 46 -8.50 1.74 2.42
C VAL A 46 -8.13 2.96 1.59
N PRO A 47 -8.38 4.19 2.08
CA PRO A 47 -7.87 5.40 1.43
C PRO A 47 -6.35 5.48 1.62
N MET A 48 -5.61 5.54 0.52
CA MET A 48 -4.16 5.67 0.48
C MET A 48 -3.76 7.02 -0.15
N PRO A 49 -3.14 7.93 0.62
CA PRO A 49 -2.67 9.21 0.09
C PRO A 49 -1.40 9.00 -0.75
N VAL A 50 -1.39 9.58 -1.94
CA VAL A 50 -0.23 9.59 -2.84
C VAL A 50 0.70 10.71 -2.41
N LYS A 51 1.88 10.32 -1.93
CA LYS A 51 2.94 11.25 -1.53
C LYS A 51 4.04 11.27 -2.58
N LYS A 52 4.79 12.38 -2.66
CA LYS A 52 6.06 12.39 -3.41
C LYS A 52 6.97 11.33 -2.78
N ARG A 53 7.77 10.67 -3.61
CA ARG A 53 8.83 9.81 -3.09
C ARG A 53 9.84 10.70 -2.37
N ASP A 54 9.94 10.56 -1.05
CA ASP A 54 11.01 11.20 -0.29
C ASP A 54 12.35 10.61 -0.77
N ALA A 55 13.32 11.46 -1.11
CA ALA A 55 14.60 11.08 -1.72
C ALA A 55 15.56 10.32 -0.77
N GLY A 56 15.05 9.71 0.30
CA GLY A 56 15.84 9.03 1.34
C GLY A 56 15.91 7.50 1.24
N GLY A 57 15.24 6.87 0.25
CA GLY A 57 15.20 5.42 0.11
C GLY A 57 16.06 4.92 -1.05
N MET A 58 17.17 4.24 -0.70
CA MET A 58 18.12 3.52 -1.57
C MET A 58 19.22 4.38 -2.20
N ARG A 59 20.30 4.60 -1.44
CA ARG A 59 21.64 4.58 -2.02
C ARG A 59 21.95 3.13 -2.37
N HIS A 60 22.26 2.87 -3.63
CA HIS A 60 22.94 1.64 -4.04
C HIS A 60 24.34 1.58 -3.43
#